data_AF-A0A925P7E0-F1
#
_entry.id   AF-A0A925P7E0-F1
#
_cell.length_a   1.000
_cell.length_b   1.000
_cell.length_c   1.000
_cell.angle_alpha   90.00
_cell.angle_beta   90.00
_cell.angle_gamma   90.00
#
_symmetry.space_group_name_H-M   'P 1'
#
loop_
_entity.id
_entity.type
_entity.pdbx_description
1 polymer ?
#
loop_
_entity_poly.entity_id
_entity_poly.type
_entity_poly.pdbx_seq_one_letter_code
_entity_poly.pdbx_strand_id
1 'polypeptide(L)'
;MPGGPASHSITVKASDPAGLFATTTFTINVVGPTYATWRAEVFNASQASLPAFSGMSADPDRDGVPNLLEYTFDLDPLVPNPAGLPVASVVDVGGADYLAVAYTRSKFASDLTYAVESSGDLNTWTSATPVVVSVTDHGDTETVLVRDSVATGGDARRFLRVRMTVTS
;
A
#
# COMPACT_ATOMS: atom_id res chain seq x y z
N MET A 1 16.12 5.93 10.94
CA MET A 1 15.17 5.99 9.80
C MET A 1 15.83 5.24 8.66
N PRO A 2 15.37 4.05 8.25
CA PRO A 2 15.76 3.52 6.94
C PRO A 2 15.22 4.48 5.88
N GLY A 3 16.05 4.87 4.92
CA GLY A 3 15.71 5.87 3.91
C GLY A 3 14.70 5.30 2.91
N GLY A 4 13.59 6.00 2.71
CA GLY A 4 12.64 5.70 1.63
C GLY A 4 13.23 6.04 0.25
N PRO A 5 12.39 6.02 -0.81
CA PRO A 5 12.77 6.42 -2.15
C PRO A 5 13.54 7.75 -2.19
N ALA A 6 14.68 7.78 -2.87
CA ALA A 6 15.61 8.89 -2.87
C ALA A 6 16.49 8.90 -4.14
N SER A 7 16.97 10.08 -4.52
CA SER A 7 17.93 10.23 -5.61
C SER A 7 19.30 10.58 -5.04
N HIS A 8 20.33 9.85 -5.47
CA HIS A 8 21.70 10.03 -5.02
C HIS A 8 22.61 10.30 -6.22
N SER A 9 23.45 11.32 -6.13
CA SER A 9 24.40 11.67 -7.18
C SER A 9 25.83 11.35 -6.77
N ILE A 10 26.56 10.64 -7.63
CA ILE A 10 27.97 10.33 -7.48
C ILE A 10 28.72 11.07 -8.58
N THR A 11 29.59 12.00 -8.20
CA THR A 11 30.48 12.69 -9.15
C THR A 11 31.85 12.06 -9.11
N VAL A 12 32.23 11.41 -10.22
CA VAL A 12 33.57 10.87 -10.44
C VAL A 12 34.42 11.93 -11.09
N LYS A 13 35.62 12.18 -10.54
CA LYS A 13 36.64 13.05 -11.14
C LYS A 13 37.85 12.21 -11.54
N ALA A 14 38.27 12.32 -12.79
CA ALA A 14 39.54 11.79 -13.27
C ALA A 14 40.48 12.95 -13.62
N SER A 15 41.75 12.86 -13.25
CA SER A 15 42.76 13.87 -13.56
C SER A 15 44.08 13.25 -14.02
N ASP A 16 44.84 13.99 -14.82
CA ASP A 16 46.18 13.61 -15.28
C ASP A 16 47.30 14.32 -14.49
N PRO A 17 48.58 13.91 -14.64
CA PRO A 17 49.71 14.57 -13.99
C PRO A 17 49.96 16.02 -14.45
N ALA A 18 49.38 16.45 -15.57
CA ALA A 18 49.44 17.83 -16.05
C ALA A 18 48.40 18.74 -15.37
N GLY A 19 47.54 18.17 -14.52
CA GLY A 19 46.50 18.89 -13.78
C GLY A 19 45.19 19.07 -14.55
N LEU A 20 45.07 18.49 -15.76
CA LEU A 20 43.80 18.44 -16.48
C LEU A 20 42.87 17.45 -15.79
N PHE A 21 41.58 17.71 -15.84
CA PHE A 21 40.59 16.81 -15.26
C PHE A 21 39.28 16.79 -16.04
N ALA A 22 38.56 15.70 -15.89
CA ALA A 22 37.18 15.53 -16.34
C ALA A 22 36.33 15.02 -15.18
N THR A 23 35.05 15.39 -15.17
CA THR A 23 34.07 14.90 -14.20
C THR A 23 32.88 14.26 -14.90
N THR A 24 32.30 13.24 -14.28
CA THR A 24 31.03 12.64 -14.69
C THR A 24 30.17 12.43 -13.46
N THR A 25 28.92 12.85 -13.52
CA THR A 25 27.94 12.63 -12.45
C THR A 25 27.00 11.52 -12.86
N PHE A 26 26.87 10.51 -11.99
CA PHE A 26 25.91 9.43 -12.09
C PHE A 26 24.80 9.67 -11.08
N THR A 27 23.55 9.49 -11.48
CA THR A 27 22.40 9.55 -10.58
C THR A 27 21.84 8.14 -10.36
N ILE A 28 21.68 7.77 -9.10
CA ILE A 28 21.05 6.53 -8.65
C ILE A 28 19.68 6.91 -8.08
N ASN A 29 18.61 6.42 -8.70
CA ASN A 29 17.26 6.63 -8.21
C ASN A 29 16.79 5.37 -7.49
N VAL A 30 16.58 5.49 -6.17
CA VAL A 30 15.88 4.50 -5.37
C VAL A 30 14.41 4.85 -5.46
N VAL A 31 13.63 4.00 -6.13
CA VAL A 31 12.17 4.15 -6.25
C VAL A 31 11.46 3.14 -5.38
N GLY A 32 10.21 3.45 -5.05
CA GLY A 32 9.33 2.54 -4.34
C GLY A 32 9.07 1.25 -5.11
N PRO A 33 8.73 0.14 -4.43
CA PRO A 33 8.28 -1.05 -5.14
C PRO A 33 7.05 -0.73 -5.99
N THR A 34 6.92 -1.49 -7.06
CA THR A 34 5.70 -1.63 -7.86
C THR A 34 5.25 -3.08 -7.76
N TYR A 35 4.04 -3.40 -8.22
CA TYR A 35 3.61 -4.79 -8.34
C TYR A 35 4.61 -5.62 -9.16
N ALA A 36 5.20 -5.03 -10.21
CA ALA A 36 6.16 -5.72 -11.07
C ALA A 36 7.45 -6.10 -10.34
N THR A 37 7.97 -5.23 -9.48
CA THR A 37 9.18 -5.52 -8.67
C THR A 37 8.85 -6.45 -7.53
N TRP A 38 7.74 -6.22 -6.81
CA TRP A 38 7.25 -7.12 -5.76
C TRP A 38 7.08 -8.55 -6.28
N ARG A 39 6.48 -8.71 -7.47
CA ARG A 39 6.33 -10.01 -8.12
C ARG A 39 7.68 -10.69 -8.39
N ALA A 40 8.71 -9.95 -8.76
CA ALA A 40 10.03 -10.51 -9.03
C ALA A 40 10.80 -10.88 -7.74
N GLU A 41 10.44 -10.26 -6.62
CA GLU A 41 11.04 -10.50 -5.30
C GLU A 41 10.38 -11.67 -4.57
N VAL A 42 9.04 -11.73 -4.60
CA VAL A 42 8.25 -12.71 -3.86
C VAL A 42 8.24 -14.07 -4.56
N PHE A 43 8.16 -14.07 -5.89
CA PHE A 43 8.10 -15.30 -6.67
C PHE A 43 9.48 -15.64 -7.27
N ASN A 44 9.85 -16.92 -7.26
CA ASN A 44 11.05 -17.33 -7.97
C ASN A 44 10.88 -17.13 -9.50
N ALA A 45 11.98 -17.12 -10.25
CA ALA A 45 11.96 -16.80 -11.68
C ALA A 45 10.96 -17.64 -12.50
N SER A 46 10.79 -18.92 -12.17
CA SER A 46 9.82 -19.78 -12.86
C SER A 46 8.38 -19.42 -12.51
N GLN A 47 8.10 -19.12 -11.24
CA GLN A 47 6.78 -18.71 -10.77
C GLN A 47 6.38 -17.33 -11.31
N ALA A 48 7.31 -16.35 -11.26
CA ALA A 48 7.10 -14.99 -11.73
C ALA A 48 6.80 -14.91 -13.24
N SER A 49 7.20 -15.93 -14.00
CA SER A 49 6.94 -16.06 -15.44
C SER A 49 5.56 -16.64 -15.77
N LEU A 50 4.78 -17.09 -14.78
CA LEU A 50 3.48 -17.73 -14.96
C LEU A 50 2.35 -16.78 -14.52
N PRO A 51 1.64 -16.13 -15.46
CA PRO A 51 0.55 -15.22 -15.12
C PRO A 51 -0.58 -15.87 -14.30
N ALA A 52 -0.81 -17.17 -14.49
CA ALA A 52 -1.79 -17.93 -13.72
C ALA A 52 -1.38 -18.16 -12.25
N PHE A 53 -0.13 -17.88 -11.90
CA PHE A 53 0.40 -18.02 -10.55
C PHE A 53 0.71 -16.65 -9.94
N SER A 54 1.45 -15.79 -10.64
CA SER A 54 1.94 -14.52 -10.10
C SER A 54 1.26 -13.28 -10.71
N GLY A 55 0.22 -13.47 -11.51
CA GLY A 55 -0.58 -12.37 -12.08
C GLY A 55 -1.44 -11.71 -11.00
N MET A 56 -1.82 -10.44 -11.21
CA MET A 56 -2.57 -9.64 -10.23
C MET A 56 -3.87 -10.30 -9.76
N SER A 57 -4.53 -11.10 -10.60
CA SER A 57 -5.79 -11.80 -10.28
C SER A 57 -5.59 -13.27 -9.89
N ALA A 58 -4.35 -13.75 -9.85
CA ALA A 58 -4.06 -15.12 -9.44
C ALA A 58 -4.06 -15.24 -7.92
N ASP A 59 -4.36 -16.43 -7.43
CA ASP A 59 -4.51 -16.81 -6.02
C ASP A 59 -3.72 -18.13 -5.85
N PRO A 60 -2.41 -18.05 -5.58
CA PRO A 60 -1.52 -19.21 -5.60
C PRO A 60 -1.73 -20.14 -4.39
N ASP A 61 -2.09 -19.58 -3.25
CA ASP A 61 -2.26 -20.25 -1.96
C ASP A 61 -3.71 -20.64 -1.65
N ARG A 62 -4.66 -20.14 -2.44
CA ARG A 62 -6.09 -20.56 -2.52
C ARG A 62 -6.90 -20.16 -1.31
N ASP A 63 -6.65 -18.98 -0.77
CA ASP A 63 -7.41 -18.41 0.34
C ASP A 63 -8.52 -17.44 -0.11
N GLY A 64 -8.61 -17.18 -1.43
CA GLY A 64 -9.56 -16.27 -2.05
C GLY A 64 -9.05 -14.84 -2.15
N VAL A 65 -7.81 -14.55 -1.76
CA VAL A 65 -7.18 -13.24 -1.86
C VAL A 65 -6.23 -13.22 -3.07
N PRO A 66 -6.54 -12.46 -4.13
CA PRO A 66 -5.67 -12.41 -5.29
C PRO A 66 -4.39 -11.62 -4.97
N ASN A 67 -3.30 -11.94 -5.67
CA ASN A 67 -1.98 -11.31 -5.50
C ASN A 67 -2.00 -9.78 -5.48
N LEU A 68 -2.94 -9.14 -6.20
CA LEU A 68 -3.08 -7.68 -6.14
C LEU A 68 -3.45 -7.19 -4.74
N LEU A 69 -4.37 -7.89 -4.05
CA LEU A 69 -4.74 -7.55 -2.69
C LEU A 69 -3.65 -7.97 -1.70
N GLU A 70 -2.96 -9.08 -1.95
CA GLU A 70 -1.78 -9.48 -1.18
C GLU A 70 -0.71 -8.38 -1.20
N TYR A 71 -0.35 -7.90 -2.40
CA TYR A 71 0.55 -6.76 -2.58
C TYR A 71 0.03 -5.47 -1.92
N THR A 72 -1.28 -5.22 -2.02
CA THR A 72 -1.89 -4.00 -1.50
C THR A 72 -1.88 -3.98 0.03
N PHE A 73 -2.10 -5.10 0.70
CA PHE A 73 -2.23 -5.16 2.15
C PHE A 73 -1.02 -5.75 2.87
N ASP A 74 0.10 -5.91 2.16
CA ASP A 74 1.37 -6.43 2.68
C ASP A 74 1.23 -7.86 3.24
N LEU A 75 0.63 -8.73 2.44
CA LEU A 75 0.41 -10.14 2.75
C LEU A 75 1.33 -11.05 1.90
N ASP A 76 1.49 -12.30 2.32
CA ASP A 76 2.32 -13.28 1.65
C ASP A 76 1.44 -14.15 0.72
N PRO A 77 1.57 -14.02 -0.62
CA PRO A 77 0.71 -14.71 -1.58
C PRO A 77 0.95 -16.23 -1.62
N LEU A 78 1.91 -16.75 -0.85
CA LEU A 78 2.20 -18.17 -0.72
C LEU A 78 1.71 -18.75 0.61
N VAL A 79 1.10 -17.94 1.48
CA VAL A 79 0.64 -18.33 2.82
C VAL A 79 -0.77 -17.80 3.08
N PRO A 80 -1.79 -18.70 3.17
CA PRO A 80 -3.18 -18.31 3.38
C PRO A 80 -3.35 -17.40 4.59
N ASN A 81 -3.82 -16.16 4.37
CA ASN A 81 -4.01 -15.17 5.44
C ASN A 81 -5.09 -14.13 5.10
N PRO A 82 -6.36 -14.54 4.94
CA PRO A 82 -7.43 -13.59 4.66
C PRO A 82 -7.72 -12.65 5.85
N ALA A 83 -7.20 -12.96 7.04
CA ALA A 83 -7.33 -12.13 8.24
C ALA A 83 -6.48 -10.85 8.17
N GLY A 84 -5.54 -10.75 7.24
CA GLY A 84 -4.75 -9.54 6.99
C GLY A 84 -5.46 -8.49 6.14
N LEU A 85 -6.62 -8.83 5.56
CA LEU A 85 -7.47 -7.87 4.83
C LEU A 85 -8.05 -6.80 5.76
N PRO A 86 -8.55 -5.67 5.20
CA PRO A 86 -9.12 -4.58 6.00
C PRO A 86 -10.21 -5.05 6.98
N VAL A 87 -10.09 -4.61 8.24
CA VAL A 87 -10.98 -5.01 9.33
C VAL A 87 -11.88 -3.85 9.73
N ALA A 88 -13.19 -4.07 9.73
CA ALA A 88 -14.16 -3.10 10.21
C ALA A 88 -14.26 -3.13 11.75
N SER A 89 -14.49 -1.97 12.35
CA SER A 89 -14.68 -1.81 13.80
C SER A 89 -15.61 -0.62 14.09
N VAL A 90 -15.94 -0.42 15.37
CA VAL A 90 -16.62 0.78 15.87
C VAL A 90 -15.68 1.48 16.85
N VAL A 91 -15.58 2.80 16.74
CA VAL A 91 -14.79 3.63 17.64
C VAL A 91 -15.68 4.65 18.34
N ASP A 92 -15.57 4.76 19.67
CA ASP A 92 -16.21 5.84 20.44
C ASP A 92 -15.32 7.09 20.38
N VAL A 93 -15.92 8.22 19.99
CA VAL A 93 -15.27 9.52 20.04
C VAL A 93 -16.21 10.51 20.72
N GLY A 94 -15.95 10.77 22.00
CA GLY A 94 -16.72 11.74 22.78
C GLY A 94 -18.14 11.26 23.12
N GLY A 95 -18.32 9.95 23.32
CA GLY A 95 -19.62 9.36 23.65
C GLY A 95 -20.52 9.09 22.44
N ALA A 96 -19.96 9.13 21.24
CA ALA A 96 -20.64 8.77 19.99
C ALA A 96 -19.82 7.73 19.24
N ASP A 97 -20.51 6.69 18.77
CA ASP A 97 -19.93 5.60 18.00
C ASP A 97 -19.79 5.97 16.52
N TYR A 98 -18.70 5.54 15.88
CA TYR A 98 -18.45 5.72 14.46
C TYR A 98 -17.97 4.40 13.84
N LEU A 99 -18.49 4.07 12.65
CA LEU A 99 -17.95 2.97 11.85
C LEU A 99 -16.52 3.30 11.43
N ALA A 100 -15.61 2.34 11.56
CA ALA A 100 -14.21 2.48 11.23
C ALA A 100 -13.67 1.28 10.47
N VAL A 101 -12.56 1.48 9.76
CA VAL A 101 -11.82 0.44 9.05
C VAL A 101 -10.32 0.60 9.33
N ALA A 102 -9.67 -0.50 9.68
CA ALA A 102 -8.23 -0.61 9.77
C ALA A 102 -7.69 -1.35 8.54
N TYR A 103 -6.61 -0.85 7.94
CA TYR A 103 -5.90 -1.53 6.85
C TYR A 103 -4.41 -1.25 6.92
N THR A 104 -3.59 -2.24 6.55
CA THR A 104 -2.14 -2.10 6.41
C THR A 104 -1.80 -1.66 5.00
N ARG A 105 -0.78 -0.80 4.85
CA ARG A 105 -0.27 -0.38 3.55
C ARG A 105 1.25 -0.22 3.58
N SER A 106 1.88 -0.39 2.42
CA SER A 106 3.27 0.02 2.22
C SER A 106 3.41 1.55 2.30
N LYS A 107 4.47 2.01 2.97
CA LYS A 107 4.85 3.43 3.01
C LYS A 107 5.57 3.88 1.74
N PHE A 108 6.04 2.92 0.94
CA PHE A 108 6.97 3.18 -0.14
C PHE A 108 6.47 2.71 -1.51
N ALA A 109 5.42 1.87 -1.59
CA ALA A 109 4.84 1.47 -2.87
C ALA A 109 4.52 2.70 -3.75
N SER A 110 5.10 2.72 -4.94
CA SER A 110 5.07 3.87 -5.84
C SER A 110 3.90 3.85 -6.81
N ASP A 111 3.28 2.68 -6.97
CA ASP A 111 2.15 2.44 -7.87
C ASP A 111 0.81 2.28 -7.14
N LEU A 112 0.76 2.45 -5.82
CA LEU A 112 -0.47 2.30 -5.03
C LEU A 112 -0.92 3.61 -4.41
N THR A 113 -2.22 3.87 -4.50
CA THR A 113 -2.90 4.92 -3.74
C THR A 113 -4.13 4.37 -3.03
N TYR A 114 -4.40 4.87 -1.82
CA TYR A 114 -5.48 4.39 -0.95
C TYR A 114 -6.44 5.53 -0.65
N ALA A 115 -7.74 5.23 -0.70
CA ALA A 115 -8.80 6.12 -0.26
C ALA A 115 -9.84 5.31 0.52
N VAL A 116 -10.32 5.87 1.63
CA VAL A 116 -11.49 5.32 2.32
C VAL A 116 -12.73 6.06 1.83
N GLU A 117 -13.70 5.31 1.34
CA GLU A 117 -14.98 5.81 0.84
C GLU A 117 -16.10 5.35 1.77
N SER A 118 -17.11 6.21 1.93
CA SER A 118 -18.29 5.91 2.76
C SER A 118 -19.57 5.92 1.93
N SER A 119 -20.56 5.17 2.37
CA SER A 119 -21.88 5.13 1.75
C SER A 119 -22.97 4.95 2.81
N GLY A 120 -24.16 5.49 2.54
CA GLY A 120 -25.38 5.21 3.31
C GLY A 120 -26.28 4.15 2.69
N ASP A 121 -26.02 3.76 1.43
CA ASP A 121 -26.94 2.96 0.61
C ASP A 121 -26.26 1.84 -0.19
N LEU A 122 -24.93 1.69 -0.08
CA LEU A 122 -24.05 0.80 -0.88
C LEU A 122 -23.96 1.14 -2.38
N ASN A 123 -24.63 2.18 -2.85
CA ASN A 123 -24.68 2.57 -4.25
C ASN A 123 -23.88 3.84 -4.50
N THR A 124 -24.16 4.88 -3.70
CA THR A 124 -23.48 6.16 -3.79
C THR A 124 -22.31 6.15 -2.82
N TRP A 125 -21.10 6.16 -3.37
CA TRP A 125 -19.86 6.21 -2.60
C TRP A 125 -19.28 7.61 -2.71
N THR A 126 -19.09 8.26 -1.57
CA THR A 126 -18.32 9.49 -1.50
C THR A 126 -16.94 9.14 -0.97
N SER A 127 -15.90 9.75 -1.53
CA SER A 127 -14.65 9.90 -0.80
C SER A 127 -15.06 10.52 0.51
N ALA A 128 -14.93 9.76 1.60
CA ALA A 128 -15.22 10.33 2.90
C ALA A 128 -14.31 11.57 3.04
N THR A 129 -14.61 12.45 3.98
CA THR A 129 -13.53 13.16 4.67
C THR A 129 -13.15 12.25 5.83
N PRO A 130 -12.46 11.11 5.57
CA PRO A 130 -12.19 10.14 6.61
C PRO A 130 -11.41 10.82 7.73
N VAL A 131 -11.79 10.53 8.96
CA VAL A 131 -11.02 11.00 10.11
C VAL A 131 -10.04 9.88 10.44
N VAL A 132 -8.76 10.13 10.18
CA VAL A 132 -7.69 9.24 10.65
C VAL A 132 -7.71 9.25 12.17
N VAL A 133 -7.95 8.09 12.76
CA VAL A 133 -7.98 7.88 14.21
C VAL A 133 -6.56 7.61 14.71
N SER A 134 -5.84 6.74 14.01
CA SER A 134 -4.45 6.41 14.32
C SER A 134 -3.69 5.90 13.09
N VAL A 135 -2.36 6.03 13.17
CA VAL A 135 -1.41 5.39 12.25
C VAL A 135 -0.39 4.68 13.12
N THR A 136 -0.24 3.36 12.92
CA THR A 136 0.72 2.53 13.65
C THR A 136 1.83 2.14 12.69
N ASP A 137 3.06 2.61 12.95
CA ASP A 137 4.23 2.33 12.11
C ASP A 137 4.82 0.96 12.43
N HIS A 138 5.06 0.16 11.38
CA HIS A 138 5.70 -1.16 11.45
C HIS A 138 7.04 -1.21 10.69
N GLY A 139 7.59 -0.04 10.34
CA GLY A 139 8.83 0.08 9.59
C GLY A 139 8.56 0.44 8.13
N ASP A 140 8.48 -0.56 7.25
CA ASP A 140 8.22 -0.37 5.82
C ASP A 140 6.72 -0.26 5.50
N THR A 141 5.89 -0.72 6.42
CA THR A 141 4.43 -0.63 6.34
C THR A 141 3.84 0.08 7.56
N GLU A 142 2.58 0.47 7.44
CA GLU A 142 1.81 1.08 8.53
C GLU A 142 0.37 0.58 8.50
N THR A 143 -0.24 0.43 9.68
CA THR A 143 -1.68 0.20 9.81
C THR A 143 -2.37 1.52 10.08
N VAL A 144 -3.32 1.89 9.21
CA VAL A 144 -4.12 3.11 9.32
C VAL A 144 -5.52 2.75 9.81
N LEU A 145 -5.96 3.34 10.91
CA LEU A 145 -7.34 3.27 11.38
C LEU A 145 -8.07 4.55 10.97
N VAL A 146 -9.13 4.38 10.20
CA VAL A 146 -9.96 5.47 9.68
C VAL A 146 -11.40 5.27 10.12
N ARG A 147 -12.04 6.33 10.60
CA ARG A 147 -13.49 6.32 10.85
C ARG A 147 -14.27 7.18 9.85
N ASP A 148 -15.55 6.84 9.76
CA ASP A 148 -16.57 7.67 9.14
C ASP A 148 -16.66 9.04 9.86
N SER A 149 -17.02 10.09 9.12
CA SER A 149 -17.29 11.40 9.68
C SER A 149 -18.67 11.49 10.34
N VAL A 150 -19.58 10.57 10.01
CA VAL A 150 -20.94 10.48 10.55
C VAL A 150 -21.02 9.39 11.62
N ALA A 151 -21.53 9.75 12.80
CA ALA A 151 -21.74 8.81 13.89
C ALA A 151 -22.80 7.76 13.51
N THR A 152 -22.61 6.53 13.99
CA THR A 152 -23.62 5.48 13.89
C THR A 152 -24.72 5.78 14.92
N GLY A 153 -25.91 6.15 14.44
CA GLY A 153 -27.06 6.45 15.30
C GLY A 153 -28.38 6.46 14.53
N GLY A 154 -29.45 5.99 15.17
CA GLY A 154 -30.76 5.80 14.55
C GLY A 154 -30.79 4.69 13.49
N ASP A 155 -31.69 4.78 12.51
CA ASP A 155 -31.81 3.84 11.38
C ASP A 155 -30.79 4.10 10.25
N ALA A 156 -29.79 4.97 10.50
CA ALA A 156 -28.81 5.35 9.49
C ALA A 156 -27.80 4.21 9.28
N ARG A 157 -27.94 3.50 8.15
CA ARG A 157 -26.93 2.54 7.70
C ARG A 157 -25.68 3.29 7.24
N ARG A 158 -24.50 2.80 7.64
CA ARG A 158 -23.20 3.29 7.20
C ARG A 158 -22.38 2.11 6.69
N PHE A 159 -21.63 2.35 5.62
CA PHE A 159 -20.73 1.40 4.99
C PHE A 159 -19.42 2.09 4.67
N LEU A 160 -18.32 1.37 4.87
CA LEU A 160 -16.98 1.81 4.49
C LEU A 160 -16.37 0.81 3.52
N ARG A 161 -15.56 1.32 2.59
CA ARG A 161 -14.65 0.50 1.79
C ARG A 161 -13.29 1.18 1.67
N VAL A 162 -12.25 0.36 1.55
CA VAL A 162 -10.92 0.81 1.16
C VAL A 162 -10.81 0.65 -0.35
N ARG A 163 -10.68 1.77 -1.06
CA ARG A 163 -10.43 1.81 -2.49
C ARG A 163 -8.93 1.97 -2.72
N MET A 164 -8.36 1.02 -3.44
CA MET A 164 -7.02 1.11 -3.99
C MET A 164 -7.06 1.51 -5.46
N THR A 165 -6.07 2.28 -5.91
CA THR A 165 -5.81 2.50 -7.34
C THR A 165 -4.37 2.16 -7.63
N VAL A 166 -4.16 1.35 -8.68
CA VAL A 166 -2.83 0.95 -9.15
C VAL A 166 -2.50 1.77 -10.39
N THR A 167 -1.34 2.42 -10.42
CA THR A 167 -0.85 3.17 -11.60
C THR A 167 0.20 2.35 -12.33
N SER A 168 -0.07 2.02 -13.60
CA SER A 168 0.86 1.32 -14.49
C SER A 168 1.98 2.21 -15.02
#